data_AF-A0A511AER6-F1
#
_entry.id   AF-A0A511AER6-F1
#
_cell.length_a   1.000
_cell.length_b   1.000
_cell.length_c   1.000
_cell.angle_alpha   90.00
_cell.angle_beta   90.00
_cell.angle_gamma   90.00
#
_symmetry.space_group_name_H-M   'P 1'
#
loop_
_entity.id
_entity.type
_entity.pdbx_description
1 polymer ?
#
loop_
_entity_poly.entity_id
_entity_poly.type
_entity_poly.pdbx_seq_one_letter_code
_entity_poly.pdbx_strand_id
1 'polypeptide(L)'
;MAAKSEEAIARARARAKAWREANSERVAAWGKQYREAHAEKIDEQRRAWRYANREQIARNRKETREANPERDREAQRRARERRRSRELRRLAHNAHSRLMRERDPEAARERSRRFREEYPDKVREYQRRYRERHPERARQNQAAAAQRYRDANAEAIRERQRSAAVERRQQRPDAYRRWYERHLEEQRARGREASRLRSRLKRAGLPPRSIHRVYAADRRANDAAADTYFRRERSVEELAVIATELEQKGHLRIPRAVRELRRDLMNGPLPAAHYLQQSVENRDPQDESAELTSQRYLTALKRMRKRELEALRKQHEQDLQNVHAQRPQIYEHLKLRRRAALREEIQMDSIARVAQGLKPYDIDQELRVRLEKEVTPVVNAKLTEVKEHTLQRVDEILARYGEVADPAAPYRAPGATPTSGPGLR
;
A
#
# COMPACT_ATOMS: atom_id res chain seq x y z
N MET A 1 -55.84 -37.12 34.20
CA MET A 1 -55.36 -35.79 34.64
C MET A 1 -54.57 -35.04 33.54
N ALA A 2 -53.68 -35.69 32.78
CA ALA A 2 -52.88 -35.02 31.73
C ALA A 2 -53.67 -34.40 30.55
N ALA A 3 -54.78 -35.03 30.11
CA ALA A 3 -55.61 -34.46 29.03
C ALA A 3 -56.27 -33.11 29.41
N LYS A 4 -56.66 -32.93 30.68
CA LYS A 4 -57.22 -31.66 31.16
C LYS A 4 -56.17 -30.55 31.23
N SER A 5 -54.89 -30.88 31.37
CA SER A 5 -53.80 -29.88 31.33
C SER A 5 -53.48 -29.40 29.92
N GLU A 6 -53.60 -30.25 28.90
CA GLU A 6 -53.36 -29.84 27.51
C GLU A 6 -54.47 -28.91 26.97
N GLU A 7 -55.74 -29.20 27.26
CA GLU A 7 -56.85 -28.32 26.88
C GLU A 7 -56.75 -26.93 27.53
N ALA A 8 -56.32 -26.86 28.79
CA ALA A 8 -56.10 -25.59 29.49
C ALA A 8 -54.98 -24.77 28.83
N ILE A 9 -53.87 -25.42 28.45
CA ILE A 9 -52.76 -24.78 27.73
C ILE A 9 -53.21 -24.30 26.34
N ALA A 10 -54.01 -25.10 25.62
CA ALA A 10 -54.54 -24.73 24.31
C ALA A 10 -55.45 -23.48 24.39
N ARG A 11 -56.36 -23.44 25.38
CA ARG A 11 -57.22 -22.27 25.62
C ARG A 11 -56.42 -21.03 25.99
N ALA A 12 -55.39 -21.16 26.82
CA ALA A 12 -54.50 -20.05 27.17
C ALA A 12 -53.75 -19.51 25.94
N ARG A 13 -53.24 -20.39 25.07
CA ARG A 13 -52.58 -20.00 23.80
C ARG A 13 -53.54 -19.29 22.85
N ALA A 14 -54.77 -19.79 22.71
CA ALA A 14 -55.80 -19.18 21.87
C ALA A 14 -56.16 -17.76 22.37
N ARG A 15 -56.35 -17.60 23.68
CA ARG A 15 -56.62 -16.28 24.29
C ARG A 15 -55.45 -15.31 24.13
N ALA A 16 -54.21 -15.79 24.30
CA ALA A 16 -53.01 -14.98 24.09
C ALA A 16 -52.81 -14.57 22.62
N LYS A 17 -53.22 -15.42 21.67
CA LYS A 17 -53.21 -15.11 20.24
C LYS A 17 -54.26 -14.03 19.91
N ALA A 18 -55.52 -14.24 20.33
CA ALA A 18 -56.59 -13.28 20.13
C ALA A 18 -56.26 -11.90 20.75
N TRP A 19 -55.66 -11.87 21.94
CA TRP A 19 -55.20 -10.62 22.54
C TRP A 19 -54.08 -9.95 21.73
N ARG A 20 -53.09 -10.70 21.23
CA ARG A 20 -52.01 -10.16 20.38
C ARG A 20 -52.51 -9.61 19.06
N GLU A 21 -53.50 -10.25 18.46
CA GLU A 21 -54.13 -9.78 17.21
C GLU A 21 -54.92 -8.48 17.48
N ALA A 22 -55.77 -8.48 18.52
CA ALA A 22 -56.53 -7.30 18.94
C ALA A 22 -55.66 -6.13 19.42
N ASN A 23 -54.41 -6.37 19.84
CA ASN A 23 -53.47 -5.36 20.33
C ASN A 23 -52.21 -5.22 19.46
N SER A 24 -52.26 -5.68 18.20
CA SER A 24 -51.08 -5.80 17.34
C SER A 24 -50.36 -4.47 17.12
N GLU A 25 -51.09 -3.37 16.92
CA GLU A 25 -50.53 -2.02 16.79
C GLU A 25 -49.86 -1.53 18.08
N ARG A 26 -50.50 -1.76 19.23
CA ARG A 26 -49.98 -1.35 20.53
C ARG A 26 -48.70 -2.11 20.88
N VAL A 27 -48.64 -3.40 20.56
CA VAL A 27 -47.43 -4.22 20.71
C VAL A 27 -46.32 -3.77 19.75
N ALA A 28 -46.65 -3.43 18.50
CA ALA A 28 -45.69 -2.92 17.53
C ALA A 28 -45.09 -1.56 17.95
N ALA A 29 -45.93 -0.64 18.42
CA ALA A 29 -45.52 0.67 18.93
C ALA A 29 -44.61 0.54 20.16
N TRP A 30 -45.01 -0.26 21.15
CA TRP A 30 -44.20 -0.55 22.33
C TRP A 30 -42.86 -1.21 21.96
N GLY A 31 -42.88 -2.16 21.03
CA GLY A 31 -41.66 -2.81 20.53
C GLY A 31 -40.72 -1.86 19.77
N LYS A 32 -41.25 -0.85 19.07
CA LYS A 32 -40.43 0.20 18.43
C LYS A 32 -39.78 1.09 19.49
N GLN A 33 -40.56 1.59 20.44
CA GLN A 33 -40.04 2.41 21.55
C GLN A 33 -38.97 1.67 22.35
N TYR A 34 -39.20 0.39 22.68
CA TYR A 34 -38.22 -0.43 23.37
C TYR A 34 -36.93 -0.61 22.57
N ARG A 35 -37.01 -0.82 21.25
CA ARG A 35 -35.82 -0.94 20.39
C ARG A 35 -35.03 0.36 20.27
N GLU A 36 -35.70 1.50 20.24
CA GLU A 36 -35.05 2.82 20.18
C GLU A 36 -34.41 3.18 21.52
N ALA A 37 -35.13 2.99 22.64
CA ALA A 37 -34.62 3.26 23.99
C ALA A 37 -33.48 2.31 24.42
N HIS A 38 -33.42 1.10 23.87
CA HIS A 38 -32.40 0.10 24.22
C HIS A 38 -31.55 -0.35 23.01
N ALA A 39 -31.39 0.50 22.00
CA ALA A 39 -30.67 0.16 20.77
C ALA A 39 -29.25 -0.35 21.04
N GLU A 40 -28.50 0.36 21.90
CA GLU A 40 -27.13 0.00 22.27
C GLU A 40 -27.06 -1.34 23.00
N LYS A 41 -27.90 -1.55 24.02
CA LYS A 41 -27.97 -2.81 24.78
C LYS A 41 -28.34 -4.00 23.89
N ILE A 42 -29.28 -3.81 22.95
CA ILE A 42 -29.66 -4.84 21.97
C ILE A 42 -28.48 -5.16 21.05
N ASP A 43 -27.75 -4.15 20.58
CA ASP A 43 -26.59 -4.36 19.72
C ASP A 43 -25.41 -5.01 20.45
N GLU A 44 -25.17 -4.66 21.70
CA GLU A 44 -24.18 -5.31 22.56
C GLU A 44 -24.55 -6.78 22.81
N GLN A 45 -25.79 -7.07 23.18
CA GLN A 45 -26.27 -8.44 23.34
C GLN A 45 -26.15 -9.24 22.03
N ARG A 46 -26.48 -8.63 20.88
CA ARG A 46 -26.30 -9.26 19.56
C ARG A 46 -24.83 -9.50 19.23
N ARG A 47 -23.94 -8.56 19.55
CA ARG A 47 -22.48 -8.72 19.36
C ARG A 47 -21.94 -9.83 20.25
N ALA A 48 -22.30 -9.84 21.53
CA ALA A 48 -21.91 -10.88 22.49
C ALA A 48 -22.41 -12.25 22.05
N TRP A 49 -23.67 -12.37 21.63
CA TRP A 49 -24.22 -13.62 21.10
C TRP A 49 -23.50 -14.07 19.82
N ARG A 50 -23.23 -13.17 18.86
CA ARG A 50 -22.49 -13.51 17.63
C ARG A 50 -21.05 -13.92 17.92
N TYR A 51 -20.43 -13.32 18.94
CA TYR A 51 -19.07 -13.66 19.36
C TYR A 51 -19.02 -15.04 20.01
N ALA A 52 -19.90 -15.30 20.99
CA ALA A 52 -20.00 -16.59 21.66
C ALA A 52 -20.41 -17.73 20.71
N ASN A 53 -21.26 -17.44 19.71
CA ASN A 53 -21.77 -18.44 18.76
C ASN A 53 -21.07 -18.37 17.39
N ARG A 54 -19.88 -17.77 17.30
CA ARG A 54 -19.17 -17.55 16.02
C ARG A 54 -18.97 -18.84 15.24
N GLU A 55 -18.57 -19.92 15.91
CA GLU A 55 -18.33 -21.21 15.29
C GLU A 55 -19.62 -21.92 14.85
N GLN A 56 -20.68 -21.80 15.65
CA GLN A 56 -22.00 -22.34 15.28
C GLN A 56 -22.56 -21.63 14.05
N ILE A 57 -22.45 -20.29 14.01
CA ILE A 57 -22.86 -19.50 12.84
C ILE A 57 -22.04 -19.90 11.60
N ALA A 58 -20.74 -20.12 11.74
CA ALA A 58 -19.88 -20.55 10.64
C ALA A 58 -20.26 -21.96 10.14
N ARG A 59 -20.50 -22.91 11.04
CA ARG A 59 -20.96 -24.26 10.71
C ARG A 59 -22.31 -24.25 9.99
N ASN A 60 -23.31 -23.57 10.54
CA ASN A 60 -24.64 -23.47 9.91
C ASN A 60 -24.56 -22.81 8.53
N ARG A 61 -23.69 -21.81 8.35
CA ARG A 61 -23.47 -21.19 7.02
C ARG A 61 -22.82 -22.16 6.04
N LYS A 62 -21.84 -22.94 6.48
CA LYS A 62 -21.18 -23.96 5.66
C LYS A 62 -22.18 -25.03 5.23
N GLU A 63 -22.93 -25.57 6.19
CA GLU A 63 -23.97 -26.57 5.95
C GLU A 63 -25.05 -26.05 4.99
N THR A 64 -25.52 -24.81 5.17
CA THR A 64 -26.50 -24.20 4.24
C THR A 64 -25.94 -24.08 2.82
N ARG A 65 -24.64 -23.76 2.68
CA ARG A 65 -23.97 -23.66 1.38
C ARG A 65 -23.79 -25.03 0.73
N GLU A 66 -23.43 -26.04 1.50
CA GLU A 66 -23.24 -27.42 1.03
C GLU A 66 -24.57 -28.10 0.68
N ALA A 67 -25.63 -27.83 1.46
CA ALA A 67 -26.98 -28.35 1.21
C ALA A 67 -27.64 -27.71 -0.03
N ASN A 68 -27.29 -26.46 -0.39
CA ASN A 68 -27.89 -25.73 -1.51
C ASN A 68 -26.85 -24.98 -2.36
N PRO A 69 -25.95 -25.69 -3.05
CA PRO A 69 -24.85 -25.06 -3.78
C PRO A 69 -25.32 -24.17 -4.94
N GLU A 70 -26.43 -24.53 -5.59
CA GLU A 70 -26.99 -23.72 -6.68
C GLU A 70 -27.53 -22.38 -6.20
N ARG A 71 -28.24 -22.37 -5.06
CA ARG A 71 -28.77 -21.14 -4.46
C ARG A 71 -27.65 -20.18 -4.04
N ASP A 72 -26.54 -20.69 -3.52
CA ASP A 72 -25.37 -19.87 -3.20
C ASP A 72 -24.73 -19.29 -4.48
N ARG A 73 -24.53 -20.11 -5.52
CA ARG A 73 -24.02 -19.65 -6.83
C ARG A 73 -24.92 -18.57 -7.44
N GLU A 74 -26.24 -18.73 -7.38
CA GLU A 74 -27.19 -17.74 -7.87
C GLU A 74 -27.14 -16.44 -7.06
N ALA A 75 -27.10 -16.54 -5.73
CA ALA A 75 -26.95 -15.37 -4.86
C ALA A 75 -25.65 -14.61 -5.16
N GLN A 76 -24.55 -15.32 -5.41
CA GLN A 76 -23.28 -14.73 -5.84
C GLN A 76 -23.40 -14.05 -7.22
N ARG A 77 -24.07 -14.68 -8.19
CA ARG A 77 -24.34 -14.07 -9.51
C ARG A 77 -25.13 -12.77 -9.36
N ARG A 78 -26.25 -12.77 -8.61
CA ARG A 78 -27.06 -11.58 -8.32
C ARG A 78 -26.27 -10.50 -7.58
N ALA A 79 -25.34 -10.88 -6.69
CA ALA A 79 -24.47 -9.91 -6.01
C ALA A 79 -23.47 -9.25 -6.98
N ARG A 80 -22.85 -10.03 -7.87
CA ARG A 80 -21.96 -9.52 -8.93
C ARG A 80 -22.71 -8.59 -9.89
N GLU A 81 -23.91 -8.97 -10.31
CA GLU A 81 -24.76 -8.15 -11.18
C GLU A 81 -25.19 -6.84 -10.51
N ARG A 82 -25.63 -6.88 -9.25
CA ARG A 82 -25.93 -5.66 -8.47
C ARG A 82 -24.71 -4.74 -8.34
N ARG A 83 -23.51 -5.30 -8.18
CA ARG A 83 -22.26 -4.53 -8.16
C ARG A 83 -21.99 -3.89 -9.52
N ARG A 84 -22.06 -4.65 -10.62
CA ARG A 84 -21.90 -4.15 -11.99
C ARG A 84 -22.90 -3.04 -12.31
N SER A 85 -24.18 -3.23 -11.97
CA SER A 85 -25.23 -2.23 -12.16
C SER A 85 -24.94 -0.94 -11.38
N ARG A 86 -24.48 -1.04 -10.13
CA ARG A 86 -24.06 0.13 -9.33
C ARG A 86 -22.86 0.85 -9.96
N GLU A 87 -21.88 0.11 -10.47
CA GLU A 87 -20.71 0.68 -11.15
C GLU A 87 -21.11 1.38 -12.44
N LEU A 88 -21.96 0.78 -13.27
CA LEU A 88 -22.52 1.41 -14.48
C LEU A 88 -23.30 2.69 -14.16
N ARG A 89 -24.16 2.68 -13.14
CA ARG A 89 -24.86 3.89 -12.69
C ARG A 89 -23.89 4.99 -12.23
N ARG A 90 -22.82 4.62 -11.52
CA ARG A 90 -21.77 5.57 -11.12
C ARG A 90 -21.04 6.15 -12.33
N LEU A 91 -20.69 5.32 -13.30
CA LEU A 91 -20.04 5.76 -14.54
C LEU A 91 -20.95 6.69 -15.34
N ALA A 92 -22.22 6.32 -15.53
CA ALA A 92 -23.21 7.15 -16.20
C ALA A 92 -23.43 8.49 -15.47
N HIS A 93 -23.55 8.47 -14.14
CA HIS A 93 -23.65 9.68 -13.33
C HIS A 93 -22.40 10.57 -13.44
N ASN A 94 -21.20 9.97 -13.45
CA ASN A 94 -19.95 10.70 -13.63
C ASN A 94 -19.82 11.29 -15.04
N ALA A 95 -20.20 10.53 -16.08
CA ALA A 95 -20.21 11.00 -17.46
C ALA A 95 -21.19 12.16 -17.65
N HIS A 96 -22.42 12.01 -17.14
CA HIS A 96 -23.40 13.09 -17.13
C HIS A 96 -22.88 14.32 -16.37
N SER A 97 -22.28 14.12 -15.19
CA SER A 97 -21.68 15.21 -14.42
C SER A 97 -20.51 15.91 -15.13
N ARG A 98 -19.78 15.20 -15.99
CA ARG A 98 -18.73 15.81 -16.85
C ARG A 98 -19.36 16.62 -17.97
N LEU A 99 -20.30 16.04 -18.71
CA LEU A 99 -21.04 16.74 -19.76
C LEU A 99 -21.71 18.02 -19.24
N MET A 100 -22.29 17.98 -18.04
CA MET A 100 -22.90 19.16 -17.41
C MET A 100 -21.87 20.23 -17.00
N ARG A 101 -20.59 19.87 -16.78
CA ARG A 101 -19.51 20.84 -16.54
C ARG A 101 -18.90 21.38 -17.84
N GLU A 102 -18.92 20.58 -18.90
CA GLU A 102 -18.41 20.96 -20.23
C GLU A 102 -19.41 21.86 -20.96
N ARG A 103 -20.70 21.56 -20.87
CA ARG A 103 -21.77 22.37 -21.46
C ARG A 103 -21.84 23.77 -20.84
N ASP A 104 -21.64 23.87 -19.53
CA ASP A 104 -21.67 25.14 -18.80
C ASP A 104 -20.59 25.18 -17.70
N PRO A 105 -19.34 25.53 -18.08
CA PRO A 105 -18.25 25.63 -17.12
C PRO A 105 -18.44 26.78 -16.14
N GLU A 106 -19.19 27.82 -16.50
CA GLU A 106 -19.41 28.99 -15.65
C GLU A 106 -20.38 28.65 -14.50
N ALA A 107 -21.53 28.03 -14.79
CA ALA A 107 -22.45 27.59 -13.75
C ALA A 107 -21.83 26.56 -12.80
N ALA A 108 -20.89 25.73 -13.27
CA ALA A 108 -20.12 24.83 -12.41
C ALA A 108 -19.17 25.59 -11.46
N ARG A 109 -18.49 26.64 -11.96
CA ARG A 109 -17.64 27.52 -11.15
C ARG A 109 -18.46 28.35 -10.17
N GLU A 110 -19.62 28.85 -10.57
CA GLU A 110 -20.55 29.58 -9.70
C GLU A 110 -21.09 28.71 -8.57
N ARG A 111 -21.58 27.50 -8.87
CA ARG A 111 -22.00 26.55 -7.82
C ARG A 111 -20.86 26.27 -6.83
N SER A 112 -19.64 26.13 -7.33
CA SER A 112 -18.45 25.93 -6.48
C SER A 112 -18.09 27.18 -5.66
N ARG A 113 -18.30 28.39 -6.19
CA ARG A 113 -18.13 29.66 -5.46
C ARG A 113 -19.18 29.82 -4.37
N ARG A 114 -20.46 29.71 -4.72
CA ARG A 114 -21.59 29.76 -3.76
C ARG A 114 -21.40 28.74 -2.64
N PHE A 115 -21.01 27.50 -2.95
CA PHE A 115 -20.75 26.50 -1.91
C PHE A 115 -19.61 26.91 -0.95
N ARG A 116 -18.54 27.53 -1.44
CA ARG A 116 -17.45 28.01 -0.57
C ARG A 116 -17.85 29.22 0.27
N GLU A 117 -18.72 30.07 -0.25
CA GLU A 117 -19.24 31.27 0.40
C GLU A 117 -20.30 30.92 1.46
N GLU A 118 -21.26 30.04 1.13
CA GLU A 118 -22.33 29.60 2.03
C GLU A 118 -21.81 28.64 3.11
N TYR A 119 -20.77 27.85 2.84
CA TYR A 119 -20.27 26.82 3.76
C TYR A 119 -18.75 26.88 3.98
N PRO A 120 -18.19 28.01 4.43
CA PRO A 120 -16.75 28.17 4.60
C PRO A 120 -16.18 27.17 5.62
N ASP A 121 -16.93 26.85 6.68
CA ASP A 121 -16.48 25.93 7.72
C ASP A 121 -16.40 24.49 7.22
N LYS A 122 -17.36 24.05 6.39
CA LYS A 122 -17.31 22.72 5.76
C LYS A 122 -16.11 22.59 4.83
N VAL A 123 -15.75 23.66 4.11
CA VAL A 123 -14.57 23.67 3.24
C VAL A 123 -13.29 23.57 4.07
N ARG A 124 -13.17 24.31 5.17
CA ARG A 124 -12.03 24.22 6.09
C ARG A 124 -11.91 22.84 6.71
N GLU A 125 -13.02 22.27 7.19
CA GLU A 125 -13.07 20.94 7.75
C GLU A 125 -12.66 19.87 6.73
N TYR A 126 -13.18 19.96 5.50
CA TYR A 126 -12.78 19.08 4.41
C TYR A 126 -11.28 19.17 4.13
N GLN A 127 -10.71 20.39 4.05
CA GLN A 127 -9.27 20.59 3.87
C GLN A 127 -8.45 20.05 5.04
N ARG A 128 -8.93 20.19 6.28
CA ARG A 128 -8.30 19.64 7.48
C ARG A 128 -8.26 18.11 7.41
N ARG A 129 -9.42 17.47 7.21
CA ARG A 129 -9.53 16.01 7.04
C ARG A 129 -8.69 15.49 5.88
N TYR A 130 -8.60 16.25 4.79
CA TYR A 130 -7.75 15.90 3.65
C TYR A 130 -6.27 15.92 4.03
N ARG A 131 -5.80 16.96 4.74
CA ARG A 131 -4.40 17.05 5.21
C ARG A 131 -4.06 15.96 6.23
N GLU A 132 -5.01 15.63 7.13
CA GLU A 132 -4.86 14.55 8.11
C GLU A 132 -4.78 13.17 7.42
N ARG A 133 -5.63 12.91 6.42
CA ARG A 133 -5.64 11.63 5.69
C ARG A 133 -4.49 11.50 4.68
N HIS A 134 -3.97 12.62 4.17
CA HIS A 134 -2.95 12.66 3.11
C HIS A 134 -1.84 13.68 3.41
N PRO A 135 -1.06 13.50 4.49
CA PRO A 135 -0.07 14.49 4.93
C PRO A 135 1.04 14.71 3.88
N GLU A 136 1.55 13.64 3.26
CA GLU A 136 2.61 13.75 2.25
C GLU A 136 2.16 14.48 0.99
N ARG A 137 0.96 14.16 0.49
CA ARG A 137 0.42 14.82 -0.70
C ARG A 137 0.12 16.29 -0.42
N ALA A 138 -0.34 16.63 0.79
CA ALA A 138 -0.51 18.01 1.20
C ALA A 138 0.83 18.78 1.24
N ARG A 139 1.90 18.18 1.78
CA ARG A 139 3.26 18.75 1.78
C ARG A 139 3.78 18.97 0.37
N GLN A 140 3.63 17.98 -0.52
CA GLN A 140 4.03 18.10 -1.92
C GLN A 140 3.29 19.23 -2.64
N ASN A 141 1.97 19.31 -2.45
CA ASN A 141 1.16 20.38 -3.03
C ASN A 141 1.58 21.77 -2.49
N GLN A 142 1.87 21.89 -1.19
CA GLN A 142 2.38 23.12 -0.59
C GLN A 142 3.75 23.51 -1.12
N ALA A 143 4.68 22.55 -1.24
CA ALA A 143 6.00 22.80 -1.81
C ALA A 143 5.92 23.23 -3.27
N ALA A 144 5.10 22.55 -4.08
CA ALA A 144 4.87 22.92 -5.48
C ALA A 144 4.22 24.30 -5.62
N ALA A 145 3.25 24.63 -4.76
CA ALA A 145 2.63 25.96 -4.73
C ALA A 145 3.64 27.05 -4.34
N ALA A 146 4.46 26.81 -3.32
CA ALA A 146 5.53 27.72 -2.90
C ALA A 146 6.57 27.92 -4.01
N GLN A 147 6.92 26.86 -4.74
CA GLN A 147 7.85 26.94 -5.86
C GLN A 147 7.26 27.77 -7.01
N ARG A 148 6.02 27.49 -7.43
CA ARG A 148 5.32 28.29 -8.46
C ARG A 148 5.24 29.77 -8.07
N TYR A 149 4.97 30.06 -6.80
CA TYR A 149 4.96 31.43 -6.30
C TYR A 149 6.34 32.09 -6.41
N ARG A 150 7.40 31.38 -6.03
CA ARG A 150 8.79 31.88 -6.15
C ARG A 150 9.19 32.12 -7.59
N ASP A 151 8.80 31.22 -8.50
CA ASP A 151 9.14 31.33 -9.91
C ASP A 151 8.39 32.49 -10.58
N ALA A 152 7.08 32.60 -10.35
CA ALA A 152 6.25 33.68 -10.88
C ALA A 152 6.61 35.06 -10.31
N ASN A 153 7.17 35.13 -9.09
CA ASN A 153 7.54 36.37 -8.42
C ASN A 153 9.05 36.50 -8.22
N ALA A 154 9.86 35.83 -9.05
CA ALA A 154 11.30 35.73 -8.82
C ALA A 154 11.99 37.10 -8.76
N GLU A 155 11.59 38.03 -9.62
CA GLU A 155 12.16 39.38 -9.68
C GLU A 155 11.75 40.22 -8.48
N ALA A 156 10.46 40.24 -8.14
CA ALA A 156 9.95 40.94 -6.96
C ALA A 156 10.61 40.41 -5.66
N ILE A 157 10.83 39.10 -5.56
CA ILE A 157 11.55 38.50 -4.44
C ILE A 157 13.01 38.96 -4.42
N ARG A 158 13.71 38.95 -5.56
CA ARG A 158 15.10 39.43 -5.65
C ARG A 158 15.22 40.91 -5.33
N GLU A 159 14.30 41.73 -5.80
CA GLU A 159 14.24 43.16 -5.50
C GLU A 159 14.01 43.40 -4.01
N ARG A 160 13.04 42.72 -3.40
CA ARG A 160 12.81 42.76 -1.96
C ARG A 160 14.04 42.31 -1.15
N GLN A 161 14.78 41.31 -1.65
CA GLN A 161 16.03 40.88 -1.02
C GLN A 161 17.14 41.93 -1.18
N ARG A 162 17.23 42.60 -2.34
CA ARG A 162 18.18 43.68 -2.60
C ARG A 162 17.88 44.90 -1.71
N SER A 163 16.63 45.34 -1.65
CA SER A 163 16.22 46.46 -0.80
C SER A 163 16.47 46.17 0.68
N ALA A 164 16.07 44.99 1.17
CA ALA A 164 16.34 44.57 2.54
C ALA A 164 17.86 44.43 2.84
N ALA A 165 18.69 44.12 1.85
CA ALA A 165 20.15 44.13 2.02
C ALA A 165 20.70 45.56 2.15
N VAL A 166 20.22 46.50 1.34
CA VAL A 166 20.58 47.92 1.41
C VAL A 166 20.12 48.54 2.73
N GLU A 167 18.88 48.29 3.14
CA GLU A 167 18.33 48.76 4.42
C GLU A 167 19.16 48.24 5.60
N ARG A 168 19.53 46.95 5.63
CA ARG A 168 20.40 46.41 6.68
C ARG A 168 21.76 47.08 6.73
N ARG A 169 22.33 47.41 5.56
CA ARG A 169 23.61 48.13 5.45
C ARG A 169 23.50 49.55 6.01
N GLN A 170 22.37 50.22 5.78
CA GLN A 170 22.13 51.59 6.27
C GLN A 170 21.80 51.62 7.77
N GLN A 171 20.91 50.74 8.24
CA GLN A 171 20.45 50.75 9.63
C GLN A 171 21.50 50.26 10.63
N ARG A 172 22.36 49.31 10.23
CA ARG A 172 23.35 48.68 11.12
C ARG A 172 24.67 48.43 10.40
N PRO A 173 25.43 49.49 10.07
CA PRO A 173 26.65 49.37 9.28
C PRO A 173 27.70 48.48 9.94
N ASP A 174 27.89 48.59 11.26
CA ASP A 174 28.88 47.78 11.99
C ASP A 174 28.49 46.30 12.09
N ALA A 175 27.20 46.01 12.30
CA ALA A 175 26.72 44.63 12.32
C ALA A 175 26.84 44.00 10.92
N TYR A 176 26.54 44.77 9.87
CA TYR A 176 26.75 44.34 8.49
C TYR A 176 28.24 44.10 8.20
N ARG A 177 29.13 44.98 8.65
CA ARG A 177 30.58 44.84 8.49
C ARG A 177 31.11 43.57 9.17
N ARG A 178 30.72 43.31 10.42
CA ARG A 178 31.10 42.09 11.15
C ARG A 178 30.54 40.82 10.50
N TRP A 179 29.29 40.88 10.03
CA TRP A 179 28.69 39.78 9.28
C TRP A 179 29.45 39.51 7.97
N TYR A 180 29.79 40.58 7.22
CA TYR A 180 30.55 40.50 5.98
C TYR A 180 31.96 39.94 6.20
N GLU A 181 32.67 40.43 7.21
CA GLU A 181 34.00 39.94 7.60
C GLU A 181 33.96 38.47 8.01
N ARG A 182 32.97 38.06 8.82
CA ARG A 182 32.77 36.66 9.18
C ARG A 182 32.51 35.79 7.96
N HIS A 183 31.62 36.23 7.06
CA HIS A 183 31.29 35.44 5.88
C HIS A 183 32.48 35.35 4.90
N LEU A 184 33.27 36.42 4.79
CA LEU A 184 34.52 36.42 4.03
C LEU A 184 35.54 35.45 4.65
N GLU A 185 35.66 35.43 5.98
CA GLU A 185 36.57 34.52 6.67
C GLU A 185 36.10 33.06 6.57
N GLU A 186 34.80 32.80 6.61
CA GLU A 186 34.22 31.47 6.33
C GLU A 186 34.55 31.02 4.90
N GLN A 187 34.43 31.90 3.90
CA GLN A 187 34.81 31.59 2.52
C GLN A 187 36.32 31.30 2.40
N ARG A 188 37.17 32.09 3.06
CA ARG A 188 38.61 31.84 3.12
C ARG A 188 38.92 30.52 3.82
N ALA A 189 38.25 30.22 4.93
CA ALA A 189 38.39 28.96 5.66
C ALA A 189 38.02 27.75 4.79
N ARG A 190 36.89 27.81 4.07
CA ARG A 190 36.52 26.78 3.08
C ARG A 190 37.59 26.63 1.99
N GLY A 191 38.18 27.73 1.53
CA GLY A 191 39.31 27.71 0.59
C GLY A 191 40.55 27.01 1.16
N ARG A 192 40.89 27.29 2.43
CA ARG A 192 42.00 26.62 3.15
C ARG A 192 41.72 25.13 3.33
N GLU A 193 40.51 24.75 3.74
CA GLU A 193 40.09 23.35 3.89
C GLU A 193 40.14 22.61 2.56
N ALA A 194 39.61 23.20 1.48
CA ALA A 194 39.71 22.65 0.14
C ALA A 194 41.17 22.46 -0.29
N SER A 195 42.06 23.39 0.07
CA SER A 195 43.50 23.26 -0.18
C SER A 195 44.13 22.12 0.62
N ARG A 196 43.84 22.03 1.92
CA ARG A 196 44.29 20.93 2.79
C ARG A 196 43.82 19.57 2.26
N LEU A 197 42.57 19.49 1.79
CA LEU A 197 42.03 18.28 1.17
C LEU A 197 42.80 17.92 -0.11
N ARG A 198 43.07 18.89 -1.00
CA ARG A 198 43.91 18.66 -2.20
C ARG A 198 45.30 18.13 -1.83
N SER A 199 45.95 18.71 -0.82
CA SER A 199 47.26 18.24 -0.34
C SER A 199 47.22 16.84 0.27
N ARG A 200 46.15 16.50 1.01
CA ARG A 200 45.94 15.15 1.57
C ARG A 200 45.73 14.11 0.47
N LEU A 201 44.89 14.42 -0.53
CA LEU A 201 44.66 13.56 -1.69
C LEU A 201 45.98 13.32 -2.46
N LYS A 202 46.74 14.39 -2.74
CA LYS A 202 48.05 14.29 -3.39
C LYS A 202 49.02 13.39 -2.61
N ARG A 203 49.09 13.52 -1.29
CA ARG A 203 49.92 12.67 -0.42
C ARG A 203 49.50 11.19 -0.43
N ALA A 204 48.21 10.93 -0.59
CA ALA A 204 47.67 9.57 -0.70
C ALA A 204 47.79 8.97 -2.12
N GLY A 205 48.44 9.66 -3.07
CA GLY A 205 48.53 9.24 -4.46
C GLY A 205 47.20 9.32 -5.23
N LEU A 206 46.18 9.95 -4.64
CA LEU A 206 44.87 10.13 -5.26
C LEU A 206 44.86 11.44 -6.05
N PRO A 207 44.37 11.45 -7.30
CA PRO A 207 44.29 12.68 -8.09
C PRO A 207 43.38 13.69 -7.38
N PRO A 208 43.76 14.98 -7.32
CA PRO A 208 42.90 16.00 -6.74
C PRO A 208 41.58 16.04 -7.51
N ARG A 209 40.47 16.21 -6.80
CA ARG A 209 39.13 16.25 -7.39
C ARG A 209 39.07 17.36 -8.44
N SER A 210 39.16 17.00 -9.71
CA SER A 210 38.89 17.86 -10.85
C SER A 210 37.42 18.27 -10.79
N ILE A 211 37.14 19.47 -10.27
CA ILE A 211 35.82 20.07 -10.44
C ILE A 211 35.86 20.71 -11.81
N HIS A 212 35.39 19.97 -12.83
CA HIS A 212 35.11 20.55 -14.13
C HIS A 212 34.10 21.68 -13.92
N ARG A 213 34.56 22.92 -14.05
CA ARG A 213 33.70 24.10 -13.97
C ARG A 213 32.91 24.16 -15.26
N VAL A 214 31.71 23.59 -15.21
CA VAL A 214 30.72 23.72 -16.26
C VAL A 214 29.89 24.96 -15.93
N TYR A 215 29.83 25.95 -16.82
CA TYR A 215 29.00 27.14 -16.59
C TYR A 215 27.54 26.72 -16.43
N ALA A 216 26.74 27.52 -15.72
CA ALA A 216 25.34 27.16 -15.47
C ALA A 216 24.53 26.99 -16.78
N ALA A 217 24.87 27.76 -17.83
CA ALA A 217 24.31 27.60 -19.16
C ALA A 217 24.68 26.25 -19.77
N ASP A 218 25.97 25.90 -19.78
CA ASP A 218 26.47 24.63 -20.27
C ASP A 218 25.93 23.44 -19.48
N ARG A 219 25.73 23.59 -18.16
CA ARG A 219 25.11 22.54 -17.34
C ARG A 219 23.67 22.33 -17.77
N ARG A 220 22.88 23.39 -17.95
CA ARG A 220 21.50 23.28 -18.44
C ARG A 220 21.45 22.72 -19.86
N ALA A 221 22.38 23.12 -20.73
CA ALA A 221 22.49 22.60 -22.08
C ALA A 221 22.86 21.11 -22.08
N ASN A 222 23.78 20.70 -21.21
CA ASN A 222 24.16 19.30 -21.02
C ASN A 222 23.03 18.49 -20.39
N ASP A 223 22.30 19.03 -19.41
CA ASP A 223 21.15 18.37 -18.80
C ASP A 223 20.02 18.23 -19.81
N ALA A 224 19.75 19.25 -20.64
CA ALA A 224 18.77 19.20 -21.72
C ALA A 224 19.21 18.24 -22.84
N ALA A 225 20.48 18.24 -23.22
CA ALA A 225 21.05 17.32 -24.18
C ALA A 225 21.03 15.88 -23.65
N ALA A 226 21.30 15.68 -22.36
CA ALA A 226 21.19 14.39 -21.70
C ALA A 226 19.73 13.91 -21.67
N ASP A 227 18.79 14.77 -21.26
CA ASP A 227 17.36 14.45 -21.30
C ASP A 227 16.91 14.08 -22.72
N THR A 228 17.37 14.82 -23.73
CA THR A 228 17.07 14.52 -25.15
C THR A 228 17.70 13.18 -25.57
N TYR A 229 18.95 12.93 -25.19
CA TYR A 229 19.69 11.71 -25.48
C TYR A 229 19.13 10.45 -24.79
N PHE A 230 18.57 10.61 -23.58
CA PHE A 230 17.96 9.53 -22.80
C PHE A 230 16.48 9.32 -23.11
N ARG A 231 15.76 10.34 -23.59
CA ARG A 231 14.35 10.22 -24.03
C ARG A 231 14.19 9.77 -25.47
N ARG A 232 15.20 9.98 -26.34
CA ARG A 232 15.15 9.51 -27.72
C ARG A 232 15.16 7.98 -27.75
N GLU A 233 14.17 7.40 -28.41
CA GLU A 233 14.16 5.98 -28.76
C GLU A 233 15.27 5.72 -29.79
N ARG A 234 16.19 4.82 -29.47
CA ARG A 234 17.33 4.48 -30.34
C ARG A 234 16.93 3.36 -31.28
N SER A 235 17.38 3.43 -32.53
CA SER A 235 17.17 2.35 -33.48
C SER A 235 17.98 1.11 -33.08
N VAL A 236 17.56 -0.06 -33.59
CA VAL A 236 18.25 -1.33 -33.32
C VAL A 236 19.71 -1.29 -33.80
N GLU A 237 19.98 -0.60 -34.91
CA GLU A 237 21.31 -0.42 -35.49
C GLU A 237 22.21 0.46 -34.60
N GLU A 238 21.69 1.58 -34.09
CA GLU A 238 22.42 2.44 -33.15
C GLU A 238 22.76 1.70 -31.85
N LEU A 239 21.85 0.82 -31.39
CA LEU A 239 22.12 -0.04 -30.24
C LEU A 239 23.21 -1.09 -30.51
N ALA A 240 23.29 -1.61 -31.74
CA ALA A 240 24.33 -2.55 -32.15
C ALA A 240 25.71 -1.88 -32.28
N VAL A 241 25.78 -0.65 -32.81
CA VAL A 241 27.01 0.14 -32.86
C VAL A 241 27.50 0.49 -31.44
N ILE A 242 26.60 0.93 -30.56
CA ILE A 242 26.97 1.19 -29.15
C ILE A 242 27.46 -0.09 -28.45
N ALA A 243 26.89 -1.25 -28.77
CA ALA A 243 27.33 -2.53 -28.19
C ALA A 243 28.73 -2.92 -28.65
N THR A 244 29.02 -2.77 -29.95
CA THR A 244 30.33 -3.08 -30.55
C THR A 244 31.40 -2.09 -30.08
N GLU A 245 31.11 -0.79 -30.01
CA GLU A 245 32.03 0.22 -29.45
C GLU A 245 32.38 -0.03 -27.97
N LEU A 246 31.42 -0.52 -27.18
CA LEU A 246 31.64 -0.87 -25.77
C LEU A 246 32.48 -2.15 -25.60
N GLU A 247 32.41 -3.08 -26.53
CA GLU A 247 33.27 -4.27 -26.57
C GLU A 247 34.70 -3.92 -27.01
N GLN A 248 34.85 -3.09 -28.04
CA GLN A 248 36.18 -2.69 -28.56
C GLN A 248 36.98 -1.84 -27.57
N LYS A 249 36.33 -0.98 -26.77
CA LYS A 249 37.03 -0.08 -25.84
C LYS A 249 37.53 -0.73 -24.55
N GLY A 250 37.39 -2.04 -24.36
CA GLY A 250 38.19 -2.90 -23.46
C GLY A 250 38.29 -2.57 -21.95
N HIS A 251 37.79 -1.43 -21.46
CA HIS A 251 38.17 -0.88 -20.16
C HIS A 251 37.02 -0.65 -19.19
N LEU A 252 35.78 -0.90 -19.59
CA LEU A 252 34.69 -1.01 -18.64
C LEU A 252 34.38 -2.50 -18.46
N ARG A 253 35.06 -3.11 -17.49
CA ARG A 253 34.61 -4.36 -16.88
C ARG A 253 33.30 -4.06 -16.14
N ILE A 254 32.23 -3.81 -16.90
CA ILE A 254 30.89 -3.58 -16.40
C ILE A 254 30.58 -4.82 -15.58
N PRO A 255 30.43 -4.70 -14.24
CA PRO A 255 30.12 -5.83 -13.39
C PRO A 255 28.91 -6.54 -13.97
N ARG A 256 28.91 -7.87 -13.97
CA ARG A 256 27.84 -8.68 -14.54
C ARG A 256 26.44 -8.17 -14.12
N ALA A 257 26.32 -7.75 -12.85
CA ALA A 257 25.14 -7.12 -12.29
C ALA A 257 24.68 -5.83 -13.01
N VAL A 258 25.59 -4.95 -13.44
CA VAL A 258 25.24 -3.71 -14.17
C VAL A 258 24.88 -4.02 -15.63
N ARG A 259 25.49 -5.06 -16.21
CA ARG A 259 25.13 -5.57 -17.54
C ARG A 259 23.72 -6.18 -17.53
N GLU A 260 23.39 -6.91 -16.46
CA GLU A 260 22.06 -7.45 -16.19
C GLU A 260 21.04 -6.32 -15.92
N LEU A 261 21.40 -5.32 -15.10
CA LEU A 261 20.54 -4.16 -14.79
C LEU A 261 20.23 -3.28 -16.02
N ARG A 262 21.21 -3.08 -16.92
CA ARG A 262 21.03 -2.33 -18.17
C ARG A 262 20.19 -3.10 -19.18
N ARG A 263 20.38 -4.42 -19.26
CA ARG A 263 19.51 -5.33 -20.02
C ARG A 263 18.09 -5.35 -19.44
N ASP A 264 17.96 -5.11 -18.13
CA ASP A 264 16.67 -5.03 -17.44
C ASP A 264 15.93 -3.70 -17.64
N LEU A 265 16.66 -2.57 -17.76
CA LEU A 265 16.15 -1.22 -18.04
C LEU A 265 15.73 -1.03 -19.50
N MET A 266 16.51 -1.53 -20.46
CA MET A 266 16.15 -1.50 -21.89
C MET A 266 14.99 -2.45 -22.22
N ASN A 267 14.73 -3.44 -21.35
CA ASN A 267 13.56 -4.31 -21.40
C ASN A 267 12.58 -4.02 -20.24
N GLY A 268 12.58 -2.79 -19.72
CA GLY A 268 11.49 -2.27 -18.90
C GLY A 268 10.18 -2.27 -19.70
N PRO A 269 9.01 -2.19 -19.05
CA PRO A 269 7.72 -2.44 -19.67
C PRO A 269 7.43 -1.38 -20.74
N LEU A 270 7.89 -1.62 -21.96
CA LEU A 270 7.30 -1.02 -23.14
C LEU A 270 5.82 -1.44 -23.16
N PRO A 271 4.93 -0.65 -23.77
CA PRO A 271 3.60 -1.09 -24.20
C PRO A 271 3.62 -2.37 -25.06
N ALA A 272 4.81 -2.88 -25.40
CA ALA A 272 5.10 -4.09 -26.14
C ALA A 272 4.36 -5.34 -25.64
N ALA A 273 4.07 -5.52 -24.35
CA ALA A 273 3.29 -6.69 -23.92
C ALA A 273 1.85 -6.65 -24.50
N HIS A 274 1.25 -5.46 -24.56
CA HIS A 274 -0.10 -5.25 -25.11
C HIS A 274 -0.09 -5.23 -26.65
N TYR A 275 0.97 -4.71 -27.27
CA TYR A 275 1.16 -4.75 -28.73
C TYR A 275 1.54 -6.14 -29.25
N LEU A 276 2.35 -6.91 -28.51
CA LEU A 276 2.73 -8.28 -28.87
C LEU A 276 1.53 -9.23 -28.76
N GLN A 277 0.71 -9.09 -27.71
CA GLN A 277 -0.52 -9.87 -27.59
C GLN A 277 -1.48 -9.61 -28.76
N GLN A 278 -1.67 -8.35 -29.18
CA GLN A 278 -2.47 -8.01 -30.37
C GLN A 278 -1.86 -8.51 -31.69
N SER A 279 -0.52 -8.58 -31.79
CA SER A 279 0.15 -9.09 -32.99
C SER A 279 0.14 -10.63 -33.09
N VAL A 280 0.02 -11.34 -31.96
CA VAL A 280 -0.13 -12.80 -31.90
C VAL A 280 -1.57 -13.22 -32.23
N GLU A 281 -2.58 -12.44 -31.84
CA GLU A 281 -3.99 -12.74 -32.10
C GLU A 281 -4.43 -12.57 -33.57
N ASN A 282 -3.61 -11.95 -34.45
CA ASN A 282 -4.00 -11.56 -35.81
C ASN A 282 -3.08 -12.12 -36.94
N ARG A 283 -2.41 -13.27 -36.79
CA ARG A 283 -1.37 -13.71 -37.77
C ARG A 283 -1.49 -15.14 -38.33
N ASP A 284 -0.95 -15.24 -39.56
CA ASP A 284 -0.88 -16.40 -40.44
C ASP A 284 0.10 -17.47 -39.88
N PRO A 285 -0.33 -18.74 -39.68
CA PRO A 285 0.44 -19.76 -38.97
C PRO A 285 1.73 -20.27 -39.65
N GLN A 286 2.11 -19.79 -40.84
CA GLN A 286 3.30 -20.25 -41.56
C GLN A 286 4.53 -19.32 -41.47
N ASP A 287 4.47 -18.23 -40.72
CA ASP A 287 5.58 -17.26 -40.61
C ASP A 287 6.57 -17.65 -39.49
N GLU A 288 7.76 -18.15 -39.82
CA GLU A 288 8.83 -18.52 -38.86
C GLU A 288 9.26 -17.34 -37.95
N SER A 289 9.02 -16.10 -38.37
CA SER A 289 9.26 -14.91 -37.53
C SER A 289 8.29 -14.81 -36.33
N ALA A 290 7.16 -15.52 -36.39
CA ALA A 290 6.15 -15.59 -35.32
C ALA A 290 6.63 -16.44 -34.12
N GLU A 291 7.40 -17.50 -34.35
CA GLU A 291 7.95 -18.31 -33.26
C GLU A 291 8.97 -17.52 -32.43
N LEU A 292 9.83 -16.76 -33.11
CA LEU A 292 10.84 -15.93 -32.44
C LEU A 292 10.20 -14.81 -31.59
N THR A 293 9.07 -14.25 -32.04
CA THR A 293 8.33 -13.22 -31.29
C THR A 293 7.55 -13.81 -30.11
N SER A 294 6.99 -15.01 -30.25
CA SER A 294 6.35 -15.78 -29.17
C SER A 294 7.36 -16.15 -28.06
N GLN A 295 8.55 -16.65 -28.40
CA GLN A 295 9.60 -16.97 -27.43
C GLN A 295 10.07 -15.72 -26.66
N ARG A 296 10.21 -14.58 -27.34
CA ARG A 296 10.57 -13.30 -26.71
C ARG A 296 9.48 -12.82 -25.75
N TYR A 297 8.21 -12.96 -26.13
CA TYR A 297 7.07 -12.62 -25.28
C TYR A 297 7.03 -13.48 -24.01
N LEU A 298 7.15 -14.81 -24.13
CA LEU A 298 7.19 -15.72 -22.97
C LEU A 298 8.37 -15.41 -22.06
N THR A 299 9.54 -15.09 -22.63
CA THR A 299 10.73 -14.70 -21.86
C THR A 299 10.48 -13.40 -21.10
N ALA A 300 9.81 -12.43 -21.70
CA ALA A 300 9.44 -11.16 -21.06
C ALA A 300 8.44 -11.40 -19.91
N LEU A 301 7.41 -12.23 -20.10
CA LEU A 301 6.47 -12.61 -19.04
C LEU A 301 7.17 -13.30 -17.87
N LYS A 302 8.06 -14.27 -18.13
CA LYS A 302 8.86 -14.94 -17.09
C LYS A 302 9.69 -13.95 -16.28
N ARG A 303 10.30 -12.96 -16.94
CA ARG A 303 11.07 -11.89 -16.26
C ARG A 303 10.19 -10.98 -15.43
N MET A 304 9.04 -10.57 -15.94
CA MET A 304 8.08 -9.73 -15.20
C MET A 304 7.56 -10.45 -13.95
N ARG A 305 7.14 -11.72 -14.09
CA ARG A 305 6.75 -12.58 -12.97
C ARG A 305 7.85 -12.67 -11.92
N LYS A 306 9.10 -12.93 -12.34
CA LYS A 306 10.26 -12.99 -11.41
C LYS A 306 10.46 -11.66 -10.66
N ARG A 307 10.42 -10.53 -11.34
CA ARG A 307 10.57 -9.21 -10.72
C ARG A 307 9.45 -8.90 -9.73
N GLU A 308 8.20 -9.22 -10.06
CA GLU A 308 7.08 -9.04 -9.14
C GLU A 308 7.21 -9.92 -7.89
N LEU A 309 7.63 -11.18 -8.04
CA LEU A 309 7.89 -12.07 -6.91
C LEU A 309 9.07 -11.58 -6.04
N GLU A 310 10.15 -11.07 -6.63
CA GLU A 310 11.26 -10.48 -5.88
C GLU A 310 10.84 -9.21 -5.13
N ALA A 311 10.03 -8.36 -5.75
CA ALA A 311 9.48 -7.16 -5.10
C ALA A 311 8.56 -7.55 -3.93
N LEU A 312 7.70 -8.55 -4.12
CA LEU A 312 6.82 -9.08 -3.07
C LEU A 312 7.63 -9.68 -1.92
N ARG A 313 8.73 -10.40 -2.20
CA ARG A 313 9.63 -10.93 -1.17
C ARG A 313 10.25 -9.82 -0.32
N LYS A 314 10.74 -8.73 -0.95
CA LYS A 314 11.29 -7.57 -0.23
C LYS A 314 10.24 -6.89 0.64
N GLN A 315 9.03 -6.73 0.11
CA GLN A 315 7.92 -6.17 0.86
C GLN A 315 7.55 -7.06 2.06
N HIS A 316 7.47 -8.37 1.87
CA HIS A 316 7.23 -9.34 2.95
C HIS A 316 8.28 -9.22 4.06
N GLU A 317 9.56 -9.16 3.71
CA GLU A 317 10.65 -8.99 4.68
C GLU A 317 10.52 -7.67 5.47
N GLN A 318 10.18 -6.58 4.78
CA GLN A 318 9.91 -5.29 5.42
C GLN A 318 8.69 -5.35 6.36
N ASP A 319 7.62 -6.03 5.97
CA ASP A 319 6.42 -6.20 6.79
C ASP A 319 6.71 -7.05 8.04
N LEU A 320 7.52 -8.10 7.93
CA LEU A 320 7.99 -8.87 9.09
C LEU A 320 8.81 -7.98 10.05
N GLN A 321 9.75 -7.19 9.52
CA GLN A 321 10.52 -6.25 10.32
C GLN A 321 9.62 -5.23 11.03
N ASN A 322 8.60 -4.71 10.34
CA ASN A 322 7.62 -3.78 10.91
C ASN A 322 6.83 -4.42 12.05
N VAL A 323 6.39 -5.67 11.93
CA VAL A 323 5.68 -6.38 13.00
C VAL A 323 6.60 -6.56 14.22
N HIS A 324 7.86 -6.93 14.02
CA HIS A 324 8.82 -7.02 15.12
C HIS A 324 9.12 -5.66 15.76
N ALA A 325 9.24 -4.60 14.97
CA ALA A 325 9.45 -3.23 15.45
C ALA A 325 8.26 -2.70 16.28
N GLN A 326 7.06 -3.21 16.04
CA GLN A 326 5.86 -2.89 16.82
C GLN A 326 5.78 -3.63 18.17
N ARG A 327 6.61 -4.65 18.42
CA ARG A 327 6.54 -5.45 19.66
C ARG A 327 6.60 -4.60 20.94
N PRO A 328 7.48 -3.59 21.09
CA PRO A 328 7.50 -2.74 22.29
C PRO A 328 6.20 -1.94 22.48
N GLN A 329 5.56 -1.50 21.39
CA GLN A 329 4.30 -0.76 21.46
C GLN A 329 3.15 -1.68 21.89
N ILE A 330 3.11 -2.92 21.35
CA ILE A 330 2.14 -3.94 21.76
C ILE A 330 2.32 -4.28 23.24
N TYR A 331 3.58 -4.41 23.69
CA TYR A 331 3.92 -4.64 25.09
C TYR A 331 3.40 -3.52 26.00
N GLU A 332 3.70 -2.25 25.70
CA GLU A 332 3.24 -1.13 26.52
C GLU A 332 1.71 -0.99 26.52
N HIS A 333 1.05 -1.24 25.39
CA HIS A 333 -0.41 -1.22 25.34
C HIS A 333 -1.05 -2.32 26.20
N LEU A 334 -0.55 -3.56 26.11
CA LEU A 334 -1.05 -4.67 26.93
C LEU A 334 -0.76 -4.44 28.41
N LYS A 335 0.44 -3.97 28.74
CA LYS A 335 0.83 -3.58 30.10
C LYS A 335 -0.15 -2.55 30.68
N LEU A 336 -0.46 -1.47 29.96
CA LEU A 336 -1.43 -0.48 30.45
C LEU A 336 -2.82 -1.08 30.72
N ARG A 337 -3.26 -2.02 29.88
CA ARG A 337 -4.58 -2.65 29.98
C ARG A 337 -4.66 -3.75 31.04
N ARG A 338 -3.60 -4.53 31.23
CA ARG A 338 -3.60 -5.80 32.00
C ARG A 338 -2.81 -5.75 33.29
N ARG A 339 -2.00 -4.71 33.52
CA ARG A 339 -1.09 -4.65 34.68
C ARG A 339 -1.78 -4.79 36.02
N ALA A 340 -2.94 -4.17 36.22
CA ALA A 340 -3.66 -4.27 37.50
C ALA A 340 -4.14 -5.72 37.77
N ALA A 341 -4.88 -6.29 36.82
CA ALA A 341 -5.40 -7.66 36.91
C ALA A 341 -4.28 -8.70 37.08
N LEU A 342 -3.23 -8.63 36.27
CA LEU A 342 -2.10 -9.56 36.38
C LEU A 342 -1.35 -9.42 37.71
N ARG A 343 -1.24 -8.21 38.26
CA ARG A 343 -0.61 -8.02 39.58
C ARG A 343 -1.43 -8.66 40.69
N GLU A 344 -2.75 -8.53 40.65
CA GLU A 344 -3.64 -9.19 41.62
C GLU A 344 -3.55 -10.72 41.51
N GLU A 345 -3.59 -11.27 40.29
CA GLU A 345 -3.40 -12.71 40.06
C GLU A 345 -2.06 -13.20 40.61
N ILE A 346 -0.96 -12.48 40.34
CA ILE A 346 0.38 -12.83 40.84
C ILE A 346 0.44 -12.74 42.37
N GLN A 347 -0.21 -11.76 42.98
CA GLN A 347 -0.27 -11.65 44.44
C GLN A 347 -1.01 -12.83 45.05
N MET A 348 -2.16 -13.22 44.49
CA MET A 348 -2.92 -14.38 44.93
C MET A 348 -2.10 -15.67 44.79
N ASP A 349 -1.44 -15.88 43.66
CA ASP A 349 -0.56 -17.03 43.44
C ASP A 349 0.65 -17.04 44.39
N SER A 350 1.19 -15.85 44.71
CA SER A 350 2.28 -15.70 45.66
C SER A 350 1.85 -16.06 47.10
N ILE A 351 0.65 -15.65 47.52
CA ILE A 351 0.07 -16.04 48.81
C ILE A 351 -0.12 -17.55 48.86
N ALA A 352 -0.67 -18.15 47.80
CA ALA A 352 -0.86 -19.60 47.71
C ALA A 352 0.47 -20.36 47.81
N ARG A 353 1.55 -19.85 47.20
CA ARG A 353 2.90 -20.44 47.34
C ARG A 353 3.44 -20.38 48.75
N VAL A 354 3.25 -19.25 49.44
CA VAL A 354 3.69 -19.11 50.85
C VAL A 354 2.93 -20.09 51.75
N ALA A 355 1.63 -20.27 51.51
CA ALA A 355 0.83 -21.27 52.24
C ALA A 355 1.32 -22.71 52.00
N GLN A 356 1.97 -22.98 50.86
CA GLN A 356 2.62 -24.26 50.53
C GLN A 356 4.08 -24.35 51.02
N GLY A 357 4.60 -23.35 51.75
CA GLY A 357 5.99 -23.31 52.21
C GLY A 357 7.02 -22.97 51.13
N LEU A 358 6.58 -22.51 49.95
CA LEU A 358 7.47 -22.06 48.86
C LEU A 358 7.77 -20.57 49.00
N LYS A 359 8.90 -20.13 48.42
CA LYS A 359 9.23 -18.69 48.35
C LYS A 359 8.18 -17.93 47.53
N PRO A 360 7.76 -16.72 47.98
CA PRO A 360 6.83 -15.85 47.25
C PRO A 360 7.44 -15.38 45.92
N TYR A 361 6.58 -14.96 44.99
CA TYR A 361 7.03 -14.41 43.71
C TYR A 361 7.59 -12.99 43.87
N ASP A 362 8.60 -12.65 43.06
CA ASP A 362 8.91 -11.25 42.75
C ASP A 362 7.84 -10.75 41.77
N ILE A 363 6.95 -9.90 42.27
CA ILE A 363 5.76 -9.46 41.55
C ILE A 363 6.12 -8.77 40.22
N ASP A 364 7.18 -7.95 40.19
CA ASP A 364 7.52 -7.20 38.99
C ASP A 364 8.25 -8.08 37.96
N GLN A 365 9.05 -9.05 38.39
CA GLN A 365 9.63 -10.04 37.48
C GLN A 365 8.57 -10.96 36.88
N GLU A 366 7.70 -11.52 37.72
CA GLU A 366 6.64 -12.42 37.26
C GLU A 366 5.64 -11.69 36.35
N LEU A 367 5.34 -10.42 36.62
CA LEU A 367 4.51 -9.59 35.76
C LEU A 367 5.12 -9.44 34.36
N ARG A 368 6.44 -9.22 34.26
CA ARG A 368 7.11 -9.14 32.95
C ARG A 368 7.00 -10.47 32.20
N VAL A 369 7.19 -11.60 32.88
CA VAL A 369 7.09 -12.94 32.28
C VAL A 369 5.67 -13.21 31.77
N ARG A 370 4.63 -12.92 32.58
CA ARG A 370 3.23 -13.13 32.17
C ARG A 370 2.81 -12.20 31.04
N LEU A 371 3.21 -10.93 31.08
CA LEU A 371 2.98 -10.00 29.96
C LEU A 371 3.65 -10.47 28.68
N GLU A 372 4.88 -10.98 28.74
CA GLU A 372 5.59 -11.49 27.56
C GLU A 372 4.89 -12.72 26.96
N LYS A 373 4.33 -13.58 27.83
CA LYS A 373 3.47 -14.70 27.41
C LYS A 373 2.20 -14.22 26.69
N GLU A 374 1.60 -13.10 27.09
CA GLU A 374 0.45 -12.50 26.38
C GLU A 374 0.83 -11.77 25.08
N VAL A 375 2.01 -11.16 25.00
CA VAL A 375 2.48 -10.41 23.82
C VAL A 375 2.82 -11.34 22.66
N THR A 376 3.47 -12.46 22.96
CA THR A 376 3.92 -13.45 21.98
C THR A 376 2.82 -13.92 21.02
N PRO A 377 1.64 -14.38 21.46
CA PRO A 377 0.57 -14.81 20.55
C PRO A 377 0.02 -13.66 19.70
N VAL A 378 -0.02 -12.43 20.20
CA VAL A 378 -0.48 -11.26 19.44
C VAL A 378 0.50 -10.93 18.31
N VAL A 379 1.80 -10.96 18.58
CA VAL A 379 2.85 -10.79 17.55
C VAL A 379 2.79 -11.93 16.53
N ASN A 380 2.68 -13.18 17.00
CA ASN A 380 2.58 -14.34 16.12
C ASN A 380 1.34 -14.28 15.21
N ALA A 381 0.19 -13.83 15.72
CA ALA A 381 -1.01 -13.64 14.92
C ALA A 381 -0.77 -12.63 13.78
N LYS A 382 -0.13 -11.48 14.07
CA LYS A 382 0.25 -10.50 13.03
C LYS A 382 1.23 -11.07 12.00
N LEU A 383 2.20 -11.87 12.44
CA LEU A 383 3.15 -12.53 11.53
C LEU A 383 2.43 -13.53 10.60
N THR A 384 1.45 -14.26 11.12
CA THR A 384 0.60 -15.16 10.32
C THR A 384 -0.23 -14.39 9.30
N GLU A 385 -0.84 -13.27 9.68
CA GLU A 385 -1.58 -12.40 8.75
C GLU A 385 -0.69 -11.91 7.59
N VAL A 386 0.55 -11.48 7.89
CA VAL A 386 1.52 -11.06 6.87
C VAL A 386 1.86 -12.22 5.93
N LYS A 387 2.05 -13.44 6.46
CA LYS A 387 2.31 -14.64 5.65
C LYS A 387 1.12 -14.98 4.74
N GLU A 388 -0.09 -15.01 5.27
CA GLU A 388 -1.30 -15.31 4.50
C GLU A 388 -1.54 -14.30 3.38
N HIS A 389 -1.39 -13.00 3.67
CA HIS A 389 -1.49 -11.95 2.66
C HIS A 389 -0.42 -12.11 1.56
N THR A 390 0.81 -12.47 1.94
CA THR A 390 1.90 -12.70 0.99
C THR A 390 1.60 -13.90 0.08
N LEU A 391 1.09 -15.00 0.64
CA LEU A 391 0.69 -16.18 -0.13
C LEU A 391 -0.44 -15.85 -1.12
N GLN A 392 -1.48 -15.15 -0.68
CA GLN A 392 -2.55 -14.68 -1.57
C GLN A 392 -2.00 -13.85 -2.73
N ARG A 393 -1.02 -12.97 -2.45
CA ARG A 393 -0.42 -12.13 -3.48
C ARG A 393 0.48 -12.92 -4.44
N VAL A 394 1.16 -13.96 -3.95
CA VAL A 394 1.87 -14.92 -4.82
C VAL A 394 0.87 -15.58 -5.75
N ASP A 395 -0.23 -16.13 -5.24
CA ASP A 395 -1.26 -16.79 -6.06
C ASP A 395 -1.85 -15.86 -7.11
N GLU A 396 -2.09 -14.59 -6.78
CA GLU A 396 -2.54 -13.57 -7.73
C GLU A 396 -1.51 -13.28 -8.84
N ILE A 397 -0.21 -13.23 -8.49
CA ILE A 397 0.86 -13.07 -9.48
C ILE A 397 0.91 -14.29 -10.38
N LEU A 398 0.86 -15.50 -9.81
CA LEU A 398 0.85 -16.75 -10.56
C LEU A 398 -0.36 -16.83 -11.52
N ALA A 399 -1.55 -16.48 -11.04
CA ALA A 399 -2.76 -16.46 -11.85
C ALA A 399 -2.68 -15.41 -13.00
N ARG A 400 -2.08 -14.24 -12.74
CA ARG A 400 -1.94 -13.18 -13.76
C ARG A 400 -1.01 -13.56 -14.90
N TYR A 401 0.12 -14.18 -14.57
CA TYR A 401 1.12 -14.56 -15.58
C TYR A 401 0.84 -15.95 -16.18
N GLY A 402 -0.24 -16.60 -15.75
CA GLY A 402 -0.57 -17.98 -16.09
C GLY A 402 0.42 -18.99 -15.48
N GLU A 403 -0.02 -20.23 -15.35
CA GLU A 403 0.92 -21.35 -15.46
C GLU A 403 1.45 -21.33 -16.88
N VAL A 404 2.48 -20.52 -17.14
CA VAL A 404 3.34 -20.75 -18.30
C VAL A 404 3.96 -22.11 -18.04
N ALA A 405 3.28 -23.16 -18.50
CA ALA A 405 3.77 -24.52 -18.47
C ALA A 405 5.19 -24.47 -18.98
N ASP A 406 6.11 -25.03 -18.21
CA ASP A 406 7.51 -25.00 -18.60
C ASP A 406 7.59 -25.70 -19.96
N PRO A 407 7.98 -25.01 -21.06
CA PRO A 407 8.00 -25.64 -22.38
C PRO A 407 9.05 -26.76 -22.47
N ALA A 408 9.86 -26.94 -21.42
CA ALA A 408 10.75 -28.08 -21.24
C ALA A 408 10.05 -29.35 -20.70
N ALA A 409 8.77 -29.28 -20.32
CA ALA A 409 7.96 -30.48 -20.16
C ALA A 409 7.76 -31.07 -21.56
N PRO A 410 8.29 -32.27 -21.87
CA PRO A 410 8.17 -32.84 -23.20
C PRO A 410 6.69 -32.88 -23.57
N TYR A 411 6.37 -32.34 -24.74
CA TYR A 411 5.03 -32.32 -25.29
C TYR A 411 4.49 -33.76 -25.31
N ARG A 412 3.68 -34.11 -24.31
CA ARG A 412 2.93 -35.38 -24.32
C ARG A 412 1.80 -35.16 -25.30
N ALA A 413 2.02 -35.57 -26.54
CA ALA A 413 0.97 -35.54 -27.56
C ALA A 413 -0.28 -36.21 -26.99
N PRO A 414 -1.46 -35.57 -27.05
CA PRO A 414 -2.71 -36.16 -26.61
C PRO A 414 -3.01 -37.36 -27.52
N GLY A 415 -2.63 -38.57 -27.06
CA GLY A 415 -2.72 -39.81 -27.83
C GLY A 415 -1.57 -40.80 -27.61
N ALA A 416 -0.46 -40.41 -26.98
CA ALA A 416 0.62 -41.35 -26.66
C ALA A 416 0.25 -42.25 -25.46
N THR A 417 -0.37 -43.39 -25.73
CA THR A 417 -0.53 -44.49 -24.78
C THR A 417 0.85 -44.93 -24.27
N PRO A 418 1.02 -45.15 -22.95
CA PRO A 418 2.29 -45.61 -22.41
C PRO A 418 2.59 -47.01 -22.94
N THR A 419 3.58 -47.12 -23.84
CA THR A 419 4.18 -48.40 -24.19
C THR A 419 4.85 -48.96 -22.93
N SER A 420 4.24 -50.01 -22.39
CA SER A 420 4.78 -50.89 -21.38
C SER A 420 6.12 -51.48 -21.88
N GLY A 421 7.22 -50.90 -21.41
CA GLY A 421 8.56 -51.47 -21.58
C GLY A 421 8.74 -52.72 -20.69
N PRO A 422 9.47 -53.74 -21.18
CA PRO A 422 9.50 -55.06 -20.56
C PRO A 422 10.37 -55.05 -19.31
N GLY A 423 9.89 -55.73 -18.28
CA GLY A 423 10.64 -55.97 -17.05
C GLY A 423 11.93 -56.74 -17.34
N LEU A 424 13.04 -56.19 -16.85
CA LEU A 424 14.27 -56.94 -16.65
C LEU A 424 14.16 -57.65 -15.28
N ARG A 425 14.32 -58.96 -15.34
CA ARG A 425 14.53 -59.85 -14.19
C ARG A 425 15.95 -59.77 -13.67
#